data_AF-A0A8T4X1I8-F1
#
_entry.id   AF-A0A8T4X1I8-F1
#
_cell.length_a   1.000
_cell.length_b   1.000
_cell.length_c   1.000
_cell.angle_alpha   90.00
_cell.angle_beta   90.00
_cell.angle_gamma   90.00
#
_symmetry.space_group_name_H-M   'P 1'
#
loop_
_entity.id
_entity.type
_entity.pdbx_description
1 polymer ?
#
loop_
_entity_poly.entity_id
_entity_poly.type
_entity_poly.pdbx_seq_one_letter_code
_entity_poly.pdbx_strand_id
1 'polypeptide(L)'
;MFEKEVQQEIRNLNDPKGSNLKQSVISDEFFLDLPQYDDLKKKFRETEYHSRHWKWHQLVRLVLEPQQTRQYMYDRLLSLLLKHRRSYDEYFILKTQEGIHQIPNPLADLNKIEILYERYFQIYQDVKNRIHFDYPKKEYIGPTIRGSINWNKTIQNTSTEFPMEFVSSIRHKEFETSENILLILCAEWLFRESSRLLQINFKDPLSDYNRNLLSEISQKTQMILRDFPFKSILNESKRYWGLSFSDPRIKQLEQKTKQRINQRFVRNSNYLQLLEWIDDFRSLDISRVTDSTPTRHILDSLENVDTVYEAWIFLEFVEFLHEKELLINLKLGDKAYCQFEYQGLIVTFWYEKTFSRIEGHGWILEHRPDFTAMVDDEILAIFDAKNYSKASSGFISDSQNKMLSYMNNLDTNYGALLYPNYPKNWDDLTRDERMQQLVLFLGSKNPEATNNEIKSQARQVVDLDWVELPKEYQIIAEPIAFRKFEHPVHGKKARFHFDQTLCLIRMPPEQTEMAINLKNQSLQEIFKAIVSRIPLIINDLK
;
A
#
# COMPACT_ATOMS: atom_id res chain seq x y z
N MET A 1 -10.86 -32.48 16.17
CA MET A 1 -10.76 -32.85 14.73
C MET A 1 -9.85 -31.85 14.01
N PHE A 2 -10.14 -30.54 14.10
CA PHE A 2 -9.34 -29.48 13.47
C PHE A 2 -7.89 -29.32 14.00
N GLU A 3 -7.63 -29.55 15.29
CA GLU A 3 -6.27 -29.46 15.85
C GLU A 3 -5.29 -30.48 15.23
N LYS A 4 -5.77 -31.67 14.85
CA LYS A 4 -4.94 -32.68 14.16
C LYS A 4 -4.59 -32.25 12.72
N GLU A 5 -5.48 -31.53 12.05
CA GLU A 5 -5.23 -30.97 10.71
C GLU A 5 -4.22 -29.82 10.79
N VAL A 6 -4.35 -28.93 11.79
CA VAL A 6 -3.36 -27.88 12.09
C VAL A 6 -2.00 -28.50 12.43
N GLN A 7 -1.95 -29.52 13.27
CA GLN A 7 -0.70 -30.24 13.60
C GLN A 7 -0.08 -30.88 12.36
N GLN A 8 -0.87 -31.49 11.48
CA GLN A 8 -0.37 -32.08 10.24
C GLN A 8 0.18 -30.99 9.31
N GLU A 9 -0.47 -29.84 9.23
CA GLU A 9 -0.01 -28.73 8.40
C GLU A 9 1.24 -28.05 8.97
N ILE A 10 1.32 -27.91 10.29
CA ILE A 10 2.55 -27.52 10.98
C ILE A 10 3.64 -28.54 10.65
N ARG A 11 3.39 -29.85 10.66
CA ARG A 11 4.40 -30.85 10.25
C ARG A 11 4.77 -30.76 8.77
N ASN A 12 3.85 -30.40 7.89
CA ASN A 12 4.13 -30.22 6.46
C ASN A 12 5.00 -28.98 6.21
N LEU A 13 4.82 -27.92 7.01
CA LEU A 13 5.54 -26.65 6.90
C LEU A 13 6.82 -26.60 7.77
N ASN A 14 6.89 -27.44 8.81
CA ASN A 14 8.00 -27.51 9.76
C ASN A 14 8.95 -28.66 9.41
N ASP A 15 10.23 -28.33 9.25
CA ASP A 15 11.27 -29.31 8.96
C ASP A 15 11.45 -30.25 10.18
N PRO A 16 11.52 -31.58 10.00
CA PRO A 16 11.88 -32.51 11.07
C PRO A 16 13.13 -32.12 11.88
N LYS A 17 14.03 -31.27 11.35
CA LYS A 17 15.28 -30.88 12.02
C LYS A 17 15.54 -29.37 12.11
N GLY A 18 14.61 -28.51 11.67
CA GLY A 18 14.80 -27.05 11.61
C GLY A 18 14.11 -26.28 12.74
N SER A 19 14.87 -25.98 13.79
CA SER A 19 14.78 -24.99 14.90
C SER A 19 13.49 -24.25 15.35
N ASN A 20 12.36 -24.19 14.63
CA ASN A 20 11.24 -23.34 15.09
C ASN A 20 10.27 -24.07 16.03
N LEU A 21 10.04 -25.38 15.85
CA LEU A 21 9.22 -26.20 16.75
C LEU A 21 9.77 -27.63 16.82
N LYS A 22 10.12 -28.13 18.00
CA LYS A 22 10.55 -29.54 18.17
C LYS A 22 9.38 -30.46 17.79
N GLN A 23 9.61 -31.49 16.96
CA GLN A 23 8.56 -32.45 16.57
C GLN A 23 7.87 -33.10 17.77
N SER A 24 8.61 -33.34 18.86
CA SER A 24 8.10 -33.87 20.12
C SER A 24 7.03 -32.98 20.77
N VAL A 25 7.07 -31.67 20.50
CA VAL A 25 6.14 -30.67 21.03
C VAL A 25 4.87 -30.58 20.18
N ILE A 26 4.96 -30.78 18.86
CA ILE A 26 3.80 -30.79 17.94
C ILE A 26 2.96 -32.07 18.07
N SER A 27 3.56 -33.16 18.58
CA SER A 27 2.85 -34.41 18.90
C SER A 27 2.09 -34.38 20.22
N ASP A 28 2.24 -33.32 21.02
CA ASP A 28 1.53 -33.16 22.29
C ASP A 28 0.06 -32.77 22.02
N GLU A 29 -0.87 -33.41 22.74
CA GLU A 29 -2.31 -33.17 22.61
C GLU A 29 -2.67 -31.73 23.04
N PHE A 30 -1.81 -31.10 23.83
CA PHE A 30 -1.96 -29.73 24.35
C PHE A 30 -1.02 -28.71 23.69
N PHE A 31 -0.50 -29.00 22.48
CA PHE A 31 0.44 -28.12 21.79
C PHE A 31 -0.05 -26.65 21.71
N LEU A 32 -1.32 -26.43 21.36
CA LEU A 32 -1.91 -25.10 21.26
C LEU A 32 -2.10 -24.41 22.62
N ASP A 33 -1.96 -25.13 23.73
CA ASP A 33 -2.08 -24.59 25.08
C ASP A 33 -0.73 -24.13 25.67
N LEU A 34 0.39 -24.33 24.95
CA LEU A 34 1.70 -23.88 25.41
C LEU A 34 1.81 -22.34 25.31
N PRO A 35 2.39 -21.65 26.33
CA PRO A 35 2.44 -20.19 26.37
C PRO A 35 3.10 -19.53 25.15
N GLN A 36 4.08 -20.19 24.55
CA GLN A 36 4.76 -19.67 23.35
C GLN A 36 3.89 -19.68 22.08
N TYR A 37 2.70 -20.29 22.12
CA TYR A 37 1.74 -20.31 21.01
C TYR A 37 0.40 -19.67 21.41
N ASP A 38 0.36 -18.86 22.47
CA ASP A 38 -0.87 -18.16 22.87
C ASP A 38 -1.41 -17.27 21.75
N ASP A 39 -0.55 -16.65 20.93
CA ASP A 39 -0.98 -15.90 19.74
C ASP A 39 -1.60 -16.79 18.66
N LEU A 40 -1.05 -17.99 18.42
CA LEU A 40 -1.64 -18.97 17.51
C LEU A 40 -3.01 -19.41 18.02
N LYS A 41 -3.11 -19.70 19.32
CA LYS A 41 -4.34 -20.10 19.99
C LYS A 41 -5.38 -18.99 19.97
N LYS A 42 -4.96 -17.75 20.20
CA LYS A 42 -5.81 -16.55 20.14
C LYS A 42 -6.32 -16.35 18.72
N LYS A 43 -5.45 -16.32 17.70
CA LYS A 43 -5.82 -16.25 16.28
C LYS A 43 -6.74 -17.40 15.86
N PHE A 44 -6.45 -18.63 16.32
CA PHE A 44 -7.28 -19.82 16.08
C PHE A 44 -8.66 -19.74 16.75
N ARG A 45 -8.78 -19.03 17.87
CA ARG A 45 -10.06 -18.82 18.58
C ARG A 45 -10.84 -17.60 18.07
N GLU A 46 -10.14 -16.56 17.60
CA GLU A 46 -10.71 -15.33 17.02
C GLU A 46 -11.24 -15.54 15.60
N THR A 47 -10.83 -16.62 14.96
CA THR A 47 -11.31 -17.02 13.65
C THR A 47 -12.64 -17.75 13.79
N GLU A 48 -13.76 -17.15 13.34
CA GLU A 48 -15.12 -17.75 13.32
C GLU A 48 -15.26 -18.90 12.29
N TYR A 49 -14.26 -19.76 12.21
CA TYR A 49 -13.93 -20.50 11.00
C TYR A 49 -14.13 -22.01 11.16
N HIS A 50 -15.39 -22.39 11.39
CA HIS A 50 -15.84 -23.77 11.62
C HIS A 50 -16.52 -24.42 10.39
N SER A 51 -16.57 -23.78 9.21
CA SER A 51 -17.29 -24.30 8.05
C SER A 51 -16.37 -24.68 6.86
N ARG A 52 -16.67 -25.82 6.25
CA ARG A 52 -15.82 -26.67 5.39
C ARG A 52 -15.13 -25.93 4.24
N HIS A 53 -13.82 -26.20 4.07
CA HIS A 53 -12.86 -25.83 2.98
C HIS A 53 -11.66 -24.96 3.41
N TRP A 54 -10.87 -25.43 4.39
CA TRP A 54 -9.79 -24.61 4.98
C TRP A 54 -8.41 -24.82 4.36
N LYS A 55 -7.73 -23.69 4.11
CA LYS A 55 -6.32 -23.56 3.73
C LYS A 55 -5.45 -23.44 4.98
N TRP A 56 -5.35 -24.50 5.77
CA TRP A 56 -4.57 -24.55 7.02
C TRP A 56 -3.14 -23.99 6.89
N HIS A 57 -2.56 -24.09 5.69
CA HIS A 57 -1.25 -23.55 5.38
C HIS A 57 -1.13 -22.05 5.63
N GLN A 58 -2.20 -21.27 5.42
CA GLN A 58 -2.19 -19.82 5.61
C GLN A 58 -2.15 -19.44 7.10
N LEU A 59 -2.96 -20.10 7.94
CA LEU A 59 -2.96 -19.89 9.40
C LEU A 59 -1.60 -20.20 10.00
N VAL A 60 -1.02 -21.35 9.65
CA VAL A 60 0.26 -21.79 10.17
C VAL A 60 1.39 -20.85 9.74
N ARG A 61 1.35 -20.33 8.50
CA ARG A 61 2.32 -19.32 8.03
C ARG A 61 2.28 -18.04 8.82
N LEU A 62 1.10 -17.55 9.19
CA LEU A 62 1.02 -16.33 9.97
C LEU A 62 1.73 -16.47 11.33
N VAL A 63 1.81 -17.67 11.86
CA VAL A 63 2.50 -17.93 13.12
C VAL A 63 3.99 -18.21 12.92
N LEU A 64 4.36 -18.85 11.81
CA LEU A 64 5.76 -19.20 11.53
C LEU A 64 6.57 -18.07 10.87
N GLU A 65 5.94 -17.13 10.18
CA GLU A 65 6.62 -15.97 9.59
C GLU A 65 6.87 -14.88 10.65
N PRO A 66 8.10 -14.33 10.72
CA PRO A 66 8.39 -13.21 11.61
C PRO A 66 7.47 -12.02 11.31
N GLN A 67 6.83 -11.47 12.35
CA GLN A 67 5.96 -10.30 12.22
C GLN A 67 6.67 -9.11 11.56
N GLN A 68 7.97 -8.97 11.82
CA GLN A 68 8.83 -7.92 11.27
C GLN A 68 8.88 -7.96 9.73
N THR A 69 9.00 -9.14 9.14
CA THR A 69 9.05 -9.31 7.67
C THR A 69 7.75 -8.85 7.01
N ARG A 70 6.60 -9.20 7.61
CA ARG A 70 5.29 -8.77 7.10
C ARG A 70 5.06 -7.29 7.24
N GLN A 71 5.41 -6.73 8.39
CA GLN A 71 5.28 -5.30 8.64
C GLN A 71 6.13 -4.52 7.64
N TYR A 72 7.37 -4.96 7.43
CA TYR A 72 8.24 -4.33 6.46
C TYR A 72 7.68 -4.39 5.03
N MET A 73 7.20 -5.56 4.57
CA MET A 73 6.61 -5.69 3.23
C MET A 73 5.45 -4.71 3.03
N TYR A 74 4.59 -4.57 4.04
CA TYR A 74 3.47 -3.62 4.01
C TYR A 74 3.92 -2.16 4.03
N ASP A 75 4.85 -1.80 4.92
CA ASP A 75 5.37 -0.43 5.01
C ASP A 75 6.07 -0.04 3.70
N ARG A 76 6.79 -0.99 3.08
CA ARG A 76 7.41 -0.80 1.78
C ARG A 76 6.37 -0.65 0.67
N LEU A 77 5.33 -1.51 0.64
CA LEU A 77 4.22 -1.39 -0.30
C LEU A 77 3.56 0.00 -0.18
N LEU A 78 3.27 0.44 1.04
CA LEU A 78 2.69 1.75 1.31
C LEU A 78 3.61 2.88 0.84
N SER A 79 4.91 2.80 1.15
CA SER A 79 5.91 3.77 0.69
C SER A 79 5.95 3.86 -0.84
N LEU A 80 5.91 2.72 -1.54
CA LEU A 80 5.89 2.67 -3.00
C LEU A 80 4.61 3.28 -3.59
N LEU A 81 3.44 2.97 -3.01
CA LEU A 81 2.17 3.58 -3.42
C LEU A 81 2.18 5.10 -3.24
N LEU A 82 2.65 5.57 -2.09
CA LEU A 82 2.73 7.01 -1.81
C LEU A 82 3.70 7.73 -2.75
N LYS A 83 4.78 7.07 -3.15
CA LYS A 83 5.77 7.59 -4.10
C LYS A 83 5.20 7.70 -5.52
N HIS A 84 4.45 6.70 -5.97
CA HIS A 84 4.04 6.57 -7.37
C HIS A 84 2.62 7.05 -7.69
N ARG A 85 1.77 7.26 -6.68
CA ARG A 85 0.43 7.85 -6.89
C ARG A 85 0.55 9.28 -7.42
N ARG A 86 -0.22 9.59 -8.46
CA ARG A 86 -0.25 10.94 -9.06
C ARG A 86 -1.26 11.85 -8.38
N SER A 87 -2.27 11.26 -7.75
CA SER A 87 -3.29 11.95 -6.95
C SER A 87 -3.55 11.20 -5.65
N TYR A 88 -4.05 11.93 -4.64
CA TYR A 88 -4.62 11.36 -3.43
C TYR A 88 -5.87 10.52 -3.71
N ASP A 89 -6.50 10.72 -4.88
CA ASP A 89 -7.68 9.98 -5.33
C ASP A 89 -7.37 8.57 -5.88
N GLU A 90 -6.10 8.25 -6.12
CA GLU A 90 -5.64 6.99 -6.71
C GLU A 90 -5.29 5.97 -5.62
N TYR A 91 -6.04 4.87 -5.60
CA TYR A 91 -5.88 3.77 -4.63
C TYR A 91 -5.52 2.48 -5.34
N PHE A 92 -4.77 1.62 -4.66
CA PHE A 92 -4.64 0.24 -5.07
C PHE A 92 -5.79 -0.57 -4.45
N ILE A 93 -6.59 -1.23 -5.29
CA ILE A 93 -7.73 -2.02 -4.84
C ILE A 93 -7.29 -3.48 -4.76
N LEU A 94 -7.32 -4.03 -3.55
CA LEU A 94 -7.08 -5.44 -3.29
C LEU A 94 -8.40 -6.15 -3.08
N LYS A 95 -8.68 -7.15 -3.90
CA LYS A 95 -9.85 -8.01 -3.76
C LYS A 95 -9.45 -9.25 -2.98
N THR A 96 -9.95 -9.36 -1.75
CA THR A 96 -9.71 -10.50 -0.86
C THR A 96 -11.06 -11.21 -0.63
N GLN A 97 -11.10 -12.39 -0.03
CA GLN A 97 -12.39 -13.05 0.24
C GLN A 97 -13.18 -12.35 1.34
N GLU A 98 -12.50 -11.61 2.23
CA GLU A 98 -13.10 -10.82 3.30
C GLU A 98 -13.78 -9.54 2.79
N GLY A 99 -13.27 -9.00 1.68
CA GLY A 99 -13.85 -7.86 1.00
C GLY A 99 -12.89 -7.13 0.07
N ILE A 100 -13.24 -5.89 -0.26
CA ILE A 100 -12.42 -5.00 -1.07
C ILE A 100 -11.62 -4.09 -0.13
N HIS A 101 -10.30 -4.22 -0.14
CA HIS A 101 -9.40 -3.33 0.60
C HIS A 101 -8.83 -2.27 -0.32
N GLN A 102 -8.78 -1.02 0.15
CA GLN A 102 -8.08 0.07 -0.54
C GLN A 102 -6.77 0.33 0.20
N ILE A 103 -5.66 0.46 -0.54
CA ILE A 103 -4.38 0.89 0.02
C ILE A 103 -3.99 2.25 -0.60
N PRO A 104 -3.67 3.27 0.23
CA PRO A 104 -3.70 3.27 1.70
C PRO A 104 -5.12 3.07 2.26
N ASN A 105 -5.25 2.40 3.43
CA ASN A 105 -6.54 2.18 4.08
C ASN A 105 -7.07 3.50 4.66
N PRO A 106 -8.20 4.04 4.18
CA PRO A 106 -8.75 5.30 4.68
C PRO A 106 -9.09 5.28 6.19
N LEU A 107 -9.31 4.10 6.78
CA LEU A 107 -9.54 3.92 8.22
C LEU A 107 -8.26 3.70 9.03
N ALA A 108 -7.16 3.26 8.40
CA ALA A 108 -5.85 3.28 9.07
C ALA A 108 -5.36 4.73 9.32
N ASP A 109 -5.93 5.68 8.58
CA ASP A 109 -5.70 7.12 8.74
C ASP A 109 -6.54 7.75 9.87
N LEU A 110 -7.34 6.99 10.65
CA LEU A 110 -8.01 7.52 11.85
C LEU A 110 -7.01 8.10 12.88
N ASN A 111 -5.83 7.49 13.02
CA ASN A 111 -4.75 8.04 13.83
C ASN A 111 -4.24 9.39 13.27
N LYS A 112 -4.26 9.56 11.95
CA LYS A 112 -3.95 10.87 11.34
C LYS A 112 -5.06 11.88 11.58
N ILE A 113 -6.33 11.45 11.65
CA ILE A 113 -7.44 12.31 12.07
C ILE A 113 -7.20 12.80 13.49
N GLU A 114 -6.77 11.94 14.43
CA GLU A 114 -6.42 12.34 15.80
C GLU A 114 -5.33 13.40 15.79
N ILE A 115 -4.20 13.16 15.11
CA ILE A 115 -3.09 14.12 14.98
C ILE A 115 -3.57 15.44 14.37
N LEU A 116 -4.38 15.38 13.31
CA LEU A 116 -4.90 16.58 12.66
C LEU A 116 -5.92 17.29 13.54
N TYR A 117 -6.72 16.57 14.31
CA TYR A 117 -7.64 17.13 15.28
C TYR A 117 -6.89 17.88 16.39
N GLU A 118 -5.85 17.29 16.97
CA GLU A 118 -5.01 17.93 17.99
C GLU A 118 -4.33 19.19 17.44
N ARG A 119 -3.73 19.08 16.25
CA ARG A 119 -3.11 20.22 15.56
C ARG A 119 -4.12 21.33 15.26
N TYR A 120 -5.30 20.97 14.76
CA TYR A 120 -6.38 21.93 14.53
C TYR A 120 -6.79 22.63 15.83
N PHE A 121 -6.94 21.88 16.92
CA PHE A 121 -7.35 22.45 18.20
C PHE A 121 -6.32 23.45 18.72
N GLN A 122 -5.02 23.17 18.55
CA GLN A 122 -3.95 24.11 18.86
C GLN A 122 -4.04 25.38 18.00
N ILE A 123 -4.16 25.23 16.67
CA ILE A 123 -4.34 26.35 15.73
C ILE A 123 -5.55 27.19 16.14
N TYR A 124 -6.68 26.54 16.45
CA TYR A 124 -7.91 27.20 16.87
C TYR A 124 -7.74 28.02 18.14
N GLN A 125 -7.10 27.48 19.18
CA GLN A 125 -6.86 28.23 20.42
C GLN A 125 -5.96 29.45 20.16
N ASP A 126 -4.88 29.27 19.41
CA ASP A 126 -3.95 30.36 19.15
C ASP A 126 -4.54 31.45 18.25
N VAL A 127 -5.36 31.07 17.27
CA VAL A 127 -6.11 32.01 16.44
C VAL A 127 -7.20 32.70 17.25
N LYS A 128 -7.98 31.97 18.07
CA LYS A 128 -9.04 32.56 18.90
C LYS A 128 -8.49 33.62 19.85
N ASN A 129 -7.32 33.37 20.45
CA ASN A 129 -6.67 34.31 21.36
C ASN A 129 -6.11 35.56 20.65
N ARG A 130 -5.84 35.46 19.34
CA ARG A 130 -5.28 36.54 18.52
C ARG A 130 -5.98 36.62 17.17
N ILE A 131 -7.31 36.72 17.21
CA ILE A 131 -8.11 36.67 15.99
C ILE A 131 -7.81 37.90 15.14
N HIS A 132 -7.61 37.69 13.84
CA HIS A 132 -7.43 38.81 12.90
C HIS A 132 -8.77 39.47 12.61
N PHE A 133 -8.74 40.77 12.36
CA PHE A 133 -9.91 41.54 11.95
C PHE A 133 -9.48 42.77 11.15
N ASP A 134 -10.35 43.20 10.25
CA ASP A 134 -10.12 44.37 9.41
C ASP A 134 -10.70 45.63 10.08
N TYR A 135 -10.26 46.79 9.58
CA TYR A 135 -10.72 48.11 10.06
C TYR A 135 -11.30 48.96 8.92
N PRO A 136 -12.39 48.52 8.24
CA PRO A 136 -13.02 49.33 7.21
C PRO A 136 -13.53 50.66 7.79
N LYS A 137 -13.41 51.71 6.97
CA LYS A 137 -14.03 53.00 7.22
C LYS A 137 -15.51 52.89 6.86
N LYS A 138 -16.39 53.05 7.85
CA LYS A 138 -17.83 53.18 7.64
C LYS A 138 -18.24 54.62 7.88
N GLU A 139 -19.13 55.10 7.03
CA GLU A 139 -19.76 56.40 7.19
C GLU A 139 -20.79 56.32 8.32
N TYR A 140 -20.78 57.31 9.19
CA TYR A 140 -21.74 57.50 10.27
C TYR A 140 -22.31 58.90 10.13
N ILE A 141 -23.63 59.00 10.23
CA ILE A 141 -24.34 60.27 10.22
C ILE A 141 -25.05 60.38 11.55
N GLY A 142 -24.80 61.46 12.29
CA GLY A 142 -25.49 61.70 13.54
C GLY A 142 -25.01 62.95 14.26
N PRO A 143 -25.71 63.32 15.35
CA PRO A 143 -25.42 64.56 16.08
C PRO A 143 -24.11 64.52 16.87
N THR A 144 -23.57 63.33 17.14
CA THR A 144 -22.31 63.15 17.87
C THR A 144 -21.17 62.86 16.92
N ILE A 145 -20.10 63.66 17.00
CA ILE A 145 -18.89 63.42 16.21
C ILE A 145 -18.22 62.13 16.70
N ARG A 146 -18.04 61.18 15.78
CA ARG A 146 -17.31 59.94 16.01
C ARG A 146 -16.27 59.74 14.92
N GLY A 147 -14.99 59.65 15.28
CA GLY A 147 -13.91 59.50 14.29
C GLY A 147 -13.60 60.80 13.54
N SER A 148 -13.31 60.70 12.25
CA SER A 148 -12.91 61.85 11.41
C SER A 148 -14.10 62.41 10.65
N ILE A 149 -14.36 63.72 10.76
CA ILE A 149 -15.47 64.40 10.08
C ILE A 149 -15.16 64.53 8.59
N ASN A 150 -16.13 64.20 7.74
CA ASN A 150 -16.14 64.58 6.34
C ASN A 150 -16.84 65.94 6.23
N TRP A 151 -16.08 67.03 6.29
CA TRP A 151 -16.64 68.39 6.25
C TRP A 151 -17.39 68.67 4.96
N ASN A 152 -16.91 68.18 3.81
CA ASN A 152 -17.57 68.40 2.53
C ASN A 152 -18.99 67.83 2.54
N LYS A 153 -19.17 66.58 2.96
CA LYS A 153 -20.49 65.96 3.07
C LYS A 153 -21.35 66.56 4.18
N THR A 154 -20.74 66.89 5.32
CA THR A 154 -21.43 67.53 6.44
C THR A 154 -22.03 68.87 6.04
N ILE A 155 -21.25 69.74 5.38
CA ILE A 155 -21.70 71.05 4.92
C ILE A 155 -22.79 70.91 3.86
N GLN A 156 -22.62 70.02 2.88
CA GLN A 156 -23.63 69.77 1.84
C GLN A 156 -24.98 69.29 2.39
N ASN A 157 -24.95 68.51 3.48
CA ASN A 157 -26.16 67.95 4.09
C ASN A 157 -26.78 68.86 5.17
N THR A 158 -26.16 70.01 5.47
CA THR A 158 -26.66 70.93 6.50
C THR A 158 -27.60 71.96 5.88
N SER A 159 -28.83 72.06 6.40
CA SER A 159 -29.83 73.05 6.00
C SER A 159 -29.86 74.31 6.89
N THR A 160 -29.07 74.31 7.95
CA THR A 160 -28.99 75.37 8.98
C THR A 160 -27.64 76.09 8.96
N GLU A 161 -27.50 77.21 9.67
CA GLU A 161 -26.21 77.92 9.78
C GLU A 161 -25.11 77.10 10.48
N PHE A 162 -25.51 76.17 11.36
CA PHE A 162 -24.61 75.24 12.04
C PHE A 162 -25.04 73.78 11.83
N PRO A 163 -24.11 72.85 11.53
CA PRO A 163 -24.44 71.43 11.36
C PRO A 163 -25.00 70.79 12.62
N MET A 164 -26.23 70.29 12.55
CA MET A 164 -26.85 69.51 13.63
C MET A 164 -26.52 68.02 13.56
N GLU A 165 -26.07 67.55 12.39
CA GLU A 165 -25.57 66.20 12.16
C GLU A 165 -24.23 66.26 11.44
N PHE A 166 -23.31 65.38 11.81
CA PHE A 166 -21.99 65.27 11.22
C PHE A 166 -21.89 63.98 10.43
N VAL A 167 -21.44 64.08 9.18
CA VAL A 167 -21.03 62.92 8.38
C VAL A 167 -19.59 62.60 8.75
N SER A 168 -19.36 61.50 9.44
CA SER A 168 -18.04 61.09 9.91
C SER A 168 -17.64 59.71 9.41
N SER A 169 -16.33 59.48 9.30
CA SER A 169 -15.74 58.17 9.00
C SER A 169 -15.27 57.52 10.30
N ILE A 170 -15.89 56.41 10.67
CA ILE A 170 -15.51 55.60 11.81
C ILE A 170 -14.84 54.32 11.32
N ARG A 171 -13.76 53.90 11.98
CA ARG A 171 -13.19 52.57 11.75
C ARG A 171 -13.97 51.55 12.58
N HIS A 172 -14.62 50.60 11.93
CA HIS A 172 -15.31 49.51 12.61
C HIS A 172 -14.46 48.24 12.51
N LYS A 173 -14.50 47.39 13.54
CA LYS A 173 -13.82 46.09 13.49
C LYS A 173 -14.70 45.12 12.70
N GLU A 174 -14.15 44.52 11.66
CA GLU A 174 -14.84 43.53 10.84
C GLU A 174 -14.12 42.19 10.96
N PHE A 175 -14.81 41.18 11.48
CA PHE A 175 -14.22 39.88 11.82
C PHE A 175 -14.47 38.84 10.72
N GLU A 176 -15.37 39.11 9.77
CA GLU A 176 -15.80 38.25 8.67
C GLU A 176 -14.73 38.15 7.56
N THR A 177 -13.49 37.91 7.95
CA THR A 177 -12.37 37.74 7.01
C THR A 177 -12.30 36.31 6.49
N SER A 178 -11.67 36.12 5.33
CA SER A 178 -11.59 34.80 4.68
C SER A 178 -10.91 33.76 5.58
N GLU A 179 -9.86 34.17 6.28
CA GLU A 179 -9.09 33.31 7.19
C GLU A 179 -9.88 32.87 8.44
N ASN A 180 -10.77 33.73 8.96
CA ASN A 180 -11.66 33.40 10.08
C ASN A 180 -12.79 32.47 9.65
N ILE A 181 -13.31 32.66 8.43
CA ILE A 181 -14.31 31.77 7.85
C ILE A 181 -13.72 30.37 7.65
N LEU A 182 -12.49 30.27 7.12
CA LEU A 182 -11.78 29.00 6.96
C LEU A 182 -11.56 28.27 8.29
N LEU A 183 -11.23 29.01 9.36
CA LEU A 183 -11.06 28.41 10.69
C LEU A 183 -12.32 27.66 11.13
N ILE A 184 -13.49 28.28 10.98
CA ILE A 184 -14.77 27.67 11.35
C ILE A 184 -15.13 26.51 10.42
N LEU A 185 -14.79 26.62 9.12
CA LEU A 185 -15.01 25.52 8.18
C LEU A 185 -14.21 24.28 8.54
N CYS A 186 -12.99 24.42 9.03
CA CYS A 186 -12.18 23.28 9.47
C CYS A 186 -12.83 22.53 10.65
N ALA A 187 -13.39 23.26 11.63
CA ALA A 187 -14.20 22.63 12.70
C ALA A 187 -15.45 21.93 12.13
N GLU A 188 -16.13 22.53 11.16
CA GLU A 188 -17.31 21.92 10.54
C GLU A 188 -16.97 20.64 9.78
N TRP A 189 -15.85 20.61 9.04
CA TRP A 189 -15.39 19.43 8.34
C TRP A 189 -15.06 18.28 9.31
N LEU A 190 -14.32 18.55 10.38
CA LEU A 190 -14.04 17.55 11.41
C LEU A 190 -15.33 17.04 12.06
N PHE A 191 -16.27 17.94 12.40
CA PHE A 191 -17.57 17.56 12.95
C PHE A 191 -18.35 16.65 12.00
N ARG A 192 -18.46 17.06 10.73
CA ARG A 192 -19.23 16.36 9.72
C ARG A 192 -18.68 14.98 9.42
N GLU A 193 -17.37 14.88 9.19
CA GLU A 193 -16.75 13.58 8.87
C GLU A 193 -16.74 12.64 10.08
N SER A 194 -16.41 13.12 11.29
CA SER A 194 -16.47 12.28 12.49
C SER A 194 -17.89 11.77 12.78
N SER A 195 -18.89 12.63 12.65
CA SER A 195 -20.30 12.24 12.85
C SER A 195 -20.78 11.28 11.76
N ARG A 196 -20.38 11.49 10.51
CA ARG A 196 -20.70 10.59 9.40
C ARG A 196 -20.09 9.21 9.64
N LEU A 197 -18.81 9.13 10.00
CA LEU A 197 -18.14 7.86 10.29
C LEU A 197 -18.82 7.10 11.44
N LEU A 198 -19.27 7.78 12.49
CA LEU A 198 -20.01 7.15 13.60
C LEU A 198 -21.40 6.62 13.18
N GLN A 199 -22.00 7.15 12.12
CA GLN A 199 -23.31 6.74 11.62
C GLN A 199 -23.24 5.58 10.63
N ILE A 200 -22.06 5.26 10.10
CA ILE A 200 -21.89 4.14 9.17
C ILE A 200 -22.01 2.82 9.94
N ASN A 201 -22.89 1.95 9.45
CA ASN A 201 -23.01 0.58 9.92
C ASN A 201 -21.96 -0.30 9.21
N PHE A 202 -20.70 -0.19 9.65
CA PHE A 202 -19.62 -1.00 9.09
C PHE A 202 -19.91 -2.50 9.24
N LYS A 203 -19.54 -3.27 8.20
CA LYS A 203 -19.61 -4.74 8.24
C LYS A 203 -18.84 -5.31 9.42
N ASP A 204 -17.63 -4.78 9.66
CA ASP A 204 -16.85 -5.01 10.88
C ASP A 204 -16.93 -3.77 11.77
N PRO A 205 -17.43 -3.86 13.01
CA PRO A 205 -17.57 -2.68 13.86
C PRO A 205 -16.24 -1.96 14.11
N LEU A 206 -16.28 -0.62 14.14
CA LEU A 206 -15.15 0.17 14.66
C LEU A 206 -14.82 -0.25 16.10
N SER A 207 -13.53 -0.30 16.42
CA SER A 207 -13.04 -0.54 17.78
C SER A 207 -13.58 0.51 18.76
N ASP A 208 -13.69 0.14 20.04
CA ASP A 208 -14.14 1.06 21.09
C ASP A 208 -13.28 2.32 21.16
N TYR A 209 -11.96 2.17 20.97
CA TYR A 209 -11.03 3.30 20.89
C TYR A 209 -11.38 4.24 19.74
N ASN A 210 -11.56 3.72 18.52
CA ASN A 210 -11.90 4.54 17.34
C ASN A 210 -13.27 5.22 17.50
N ARG A 211 -14.26 4.53 18.07
CA ARG A 211 -15.58 5.12 18.36
C ARG A 211 -15.46 6.25 19.38
N ASN A 212 -14.70 6.06 20.45
CA ASN A 212 -14.49 7.07 21.48
C ASN A 212 -13.76 8.30 20.93
N LEU A 213 -12.70 8.09 20.15
CA LEU A 213 -11.96 9.15 19.46
C LEU A 213 -12.87 9.98 18.55
N LEU A 214 -13.63 9.33 17.66
CA LEU A 214 -14.54 10.04 16.75
C LEU A 214 -15.65 10.78 17.51
N SER A 215 -16.17 10.18 18.59
CA SER A 215 -17.17 10.81 19.45
C SER A 215 -16.62 12.06 20.13
N GLU A 216 -15.39 12.00 20.64
CA GLU A 216 -14.71 13.14 21.24
C GLU A 216 -14.50 14.28 20.23
N ILE A 217 -14.01 13.95 19.03
CA ILE A 217 -13.82 14.92 17.95
C ILE A 217 -15.14 15.59 17.59
N SER A 218 -16.20 14.80 17.38
CA SER A 218 -17.53 15.28 17.05
C SER A 218 -18.07 16.22 18.15
N GLN A 219 -18.00 15.82 19.42
CA GLN A 219 -18.50 16.63 20.53
C GLN A 219 -17.74 17.96 20.67
N LYS A 220 -16.40 17.93 20.66
CA LYS A 220 -15.58 19.12 20.86
C LYS A 220 -15.68 20.10 19.69
N THR A 221 -15.73 19.59 18.45
CA THR A 221 -15.93 20.44 17.27
C THR A 221 -17.35 21.03 17.23
N GLN A 222 -18.37 20.28 17.64
CA GLN A 222 -19.72 20.80 17.82
C GLN A 222 -19.76 21.93 18.86
N MET A 223 -19.03 21.80 19.99
CA MET A 223 -18.90 22.89 20.97
C MET A 223 -18.25 24.13 20.36
N ILE A 224 -17.21 23.99 19.54
CA ILE A 224 -16.61 25.11 18.82
C ILE A 224 -17.67 25.81 17.94
N LEU A 225 -18.44 25.06 17.14
CA LEU A 225 -19.45 25.61 16.24
C LEU A 225 -20.62 26.27 17.00
N ARG A 226 -20.98 25.78 18.18
CA ARG A 226 -22.06 26.35 19.02
C ARG A 226 -21.60 27.59 19.77
N ASP A 227 -20.42 27.53 20.40
CA ASP A 227 -19.97 28.47 21.42
C ASP A 227 -18.90 29.44 20.91
N PHE A 228 -18.65 29.49 19.58
CA PHE A 228 -17.74 30.46 19.00
C PHE A 228 -18.18 31.91 19.32
N PRO A 229 -17.26 32.77 19.84
CA PRO A 229 -17.61 34.09 20.37
C PRO A 229 -18.08 35.08 19.30
N PHE A 230 -17.67 34.91 18.03
CA PHE A 230 -18.01 35.83 16.96
C PHE A 230 -19.12 35.24 16.07
N LYS A 231 -20.38 35.49 16.44
CA LYS A 231 -21.55 34.94 15.75
C LYS A 231 -21.65 35.34 14.28
N SER A 232 -21.10 36.49 13.89
CA SER A 232 -21.14 36.94 12.51
C SER A 232 -20.23 36.11 11.59
N ILE A 233 -19.03 35.73 12.05
CA ILE A 233 -18.17 34.76 11.35
C ILE A 233 -18.91 33.43 11.19
N LEU A 234 -19.54 32.94 12.26
CA LEU A 234 -20.30 31.69 12.22
C LEU A 234 -21.39 31.75 11.14
N ASN A 235 -22.18 32.83 11.13
CA ASN A 235 -23.28 32.99 10.18
C ASN A 235 -22.78 33.10 8.73
N GLU A 236 -21.66 33.77 8.49
CA GLU A 236 -21.06 33.85 7.17
C GLU A 236 -20.49 32.50 6.70
N SER A 237 -19.88 31.74 7.62
CA SER A 237 -19.31 30.43 7.31
C SER A 237 -20.35 29.39 6.88
N LYS A 238 -21.59 29.48 7.38
CA LYS A 238 -22.69 28.54 7.06
C LYS A 238 -22.98 28.43 5.56
N ARG A 239 -22.66 29.47 4.78
CA ARG A 239 -22.82 29.47 3.32
C ARG A 239 -21.94 28.42 2.62
N TYR A 240 -20.91 27.93 3.30
CA TYR A 240 -19.94 26.99 2.77
C TYR A 240 -20.05 25.58 3.40
N TRP A 241 -20.86 25.38 4.45
CA TRP A 241 -20.95 24.10 5.17
C TRP A 241 -21.45 22.94 4.29
N GLY A 242 -22.29 23.21 3.29
CA GLY A 242 -22.78 22.17 2.37
C GLY A 242 -21.83 21.83 1.21
N LEU A 243 -20.65 22.45 1.16
CA LEU A 243 -19.76 22.34 0.00
C LEU A 243 -18.72 21.24 0.16
N SER A 244 -18.31 20.68 -0.98
CA SER A 244 -17.16 19.79 -1.05
C SER A 244 -15.88 20.54 -0.69
N PHE A 245 -14.91 19.86 -0.05
CA PHE A 245 -13.63 20.44 0.35
C PHE A 245 -12.88 21.10 -0.82
N SER A 246 -13.10 20.61 -2.04
CA SER A 246 -12.45 21.09 -3.27
C SER A 246 -13.30 22.09 -4.08
N ASP A 247 -14.44 22.56 -3.53
CA ASP A 247 -15.32 23.51 -4.22
C ASP A 247 -14.55 24.81 -4.58
N PRO A 248 -14.73 25.35 -5.81
CA PRO A 248 -14.04 26.57 -6.25
C PRO A 248 -14.19 27.76 -5.30
N ARG A 249 -15.32 27.88 -4.59
CA ARG A 249 -15.57 28.95 -3.63
C ARG A 249 -14.69 28.83 -2.39
N ILE A 250 -14.45 27.61 -1.92
CA ILE A 250 -13.53 27.34 -0.81
C ILE A 250 -12.09 27.63 -1.25
N LYS A 251 -11.70 27.17 -2.46
CA LYS A 251 -10.38 27.51 -3.04
C LYS A 251 -10.16 29.01 -3.17
N GLN A 252 -11.22 29.77 -3.48
CA GLN A 252 -11.15 31.23 -3.52
C GLN A 252 -10.89 31.84 -2.13
N LEU A 253 -11.49 31.30 -1.06
CA LEU A 253 -11.20 31.74 0.32
C LEU A 253 -9.75 31.47 0.70
N GLU A 254 -9.20 30.31 0.34
CA GLU A 254 -7.80 29.97 0.58
C GLU A 254 -6.87 30.88 -0.20
N GLN A 255 -7.14 31.13 -1.49
CA GLN A 255 -6.34 32.04 -2.31
C GLN A 255 -6.35 33.45 -1.74
N LYS A 256 -7.50 33.98 -1.33
CA LYS A 256 -7.62 35.29 -0.67
C LYS A 256 -6.82 35.32 0.63
N THR A 257 -6.91 34.26 1.43
CA THR A 257 -6.15 34.13 2.68
C THR A 257 -4.64 34.12 2.41
N LYS A 258 -4.16 33.30 1.47
CA LYS A 258 -2.76 33.24 1.02
C LYS A 258 -2.27 34.61 0.56
N GLN A 259 -3.04 35.31 -0.26
CA GLN A 259 -2.71 36.66 -0.73
C GLN A 259 -2.60 37.66 0.42
N ARG A 260 -3.56 37.66 1.36
CA ARG A 260 -3.57 38.57 2.52
C ARG A 260 -2.40 38.31 3.48
N ILE A 261 -2.01 37.04 3.67
CA ILE A 261 -0.81 36.66 4.45
C ILE A 261 0.45 37.18 3.74
N ASN A 262 0.60 36.92 2.44
CA ASN A 262 1.77 37.36 1.66
C ASN A 262 1.92 38.89 1.63
N GLN A 263 0.80 39.61 1.57
CA GLN A 263 0.75 41.07 1.64
C GLN A 263 0.93 41.62 3.06
N ARG A 264 1.13 40.75 4.07
CA ARG A 264 1.26 41.09 5.49
C ARG A 264 0.06 41.84 6.08
N PHE A 265 -1.12 41.69 5.47
CA PHE A 265 -2.37 42.16 6.06
C PHE A 265 -2.77 41.32 7.27
N VAL A 266 -2.52 40.02 7.21
CA VAL A 266 -2.69 39.09 8.33
C VAL A 266 -1.34 38.90 9.01
N ARG A 267 -1.25 39.26 10.31
CA ARG A 267 0.00 39.15 11.09
C ARG A 267 0.12 37.84 11.88
N ASN A 268 -0.99 37.14 12.08
CA ASN A 268 -1.02 35.90 12.84
C ASN A 268 -0.55 34.75 11.93
N SER A 269 0.62 34.17 12.23
CA SER A 269 1.21 33.07 11.46
C SER A 269 0.40 31.78 11.52
N ASN A 270 -0.50 31.63 12.49
CA ASN A 270 -1.28 30.39 12.65
C ASN A 270 -2.29 30.18 11.51
N TYR A 271 -2.65 31.23 10.76
CA TYR A 271 -3.45 31.06 9.55
C TYR A 271 -2.66 30.40 8.41
N LEU A 272 -1.32 30.48 8.41
CA LEU A 272 -0.52 29.70 7.47
C LEU A 272 -0.58 28.21 7.82
N GLN A 273 -0.44 27.88 9.11
CA GLN A 273 -0.60 26.51 9.61
C GLN A 273 -2.01 25.96 9.33
N LEU A 274 -3.04 26.81 9.39
CA LEU A 274 -4.40 26.44 9.02
C LEU A 274 -4.51 26.05 7.54
N LEU A 275 -3.82 26.77 6.64
CA LEU A 275 -3.81 26.43 5.22
C LEU A 275 -3.08 25.11 4.95
N GLU A 276 -1.94 24.88 5.61
CA GLU A 276 -1.24 23.60 5.56
C GLU A 276 -2.13 22.47 6.09
N TRP A 277 -2.83 22.71 7.20
CA TRP A 277 -3.76 21.76 7.78
C TRP A 277 -4.90 21.39 6.82
N ILE A 278 -5.43 22.37 6.06
CA ILE A 278 -6.48 22.11 5.05
C ILE A 278 -5.96 21.15 3.97
N ASP A 279 -4.73 21.35 3.52
CA ASP A 279 -4.11 20.48 2.51
C ASP A 279 -3.89 19.06 3.07
N ASP A 280 -3.42 18.95 4.32
CA ASP A 280 -3.25 17.66 5.01
C ASP A 280 -4.60 16.95 5.24
N PHE A 281 -5.64 17.69 5.63
CA PHE A 281 -6.98 17.11 5.86
C PHE A 281 -7.59 16.56 4.58
N ARG A 282 -7.45 17.28 3.46
CA ARG A 282 -7.89 16.78 2.13
C ARG A 282 -7.17 15.51 1.73
N SER A 283 -5.92 15.33 2.16
CA SER A 283 -5.12 14.14 1.83
C SER A 283 -5.61 12.85 2.50
N LEU A 284 -6.49 12.95 3.53
CA LEU A 284 -7.05 11.79 4.23
C LEU A 284 -8.19 11.11 3.48
N ASP A 285 -8.86 11.82 2.56
CA ASP A 285 -9.96 11.31 1.71
C ASP A 285 -11.06 10.52 2.47
N ILE A 286 -11.31 10.91 3.72
CA ILE A 286 -12.24 10.23 4.66
C ILE A 286 -13.64 10.10 4.05
N SER A 287 -14.05 11.05 3.21
CA SER A 287 -15.36 11.10 2.57
C SER A 287 -15.70 9.83 1.77
N ARG A 288 -14.71 9.04 1.36
CA ARG A 288 -14.88 7.77 0.64
C ARG A 288 -15.12 6.54 1.51
N VAL A 289 -14.95 6.67 2.83
CA VAL A 289 -15.25 5.57 3.77
C VAL A 289 -16.74 5.22 3.70
N THR A 290 -17.04 3.95 3.43
CA THR A 290 -18.40 3.38 3.36
C THR A 290 -18.56 2.22 4.34
N ASP A 291 -19.75 1.67 4.44
CA ASP A 291 -20.05 0.45 5.21
C ASP A 291 -19.25 -0.78 4.77
N SER A 292 -18.84 -0.80 3.50
CA SER A 292 -17.98 -1.82 2.90
C SER A 292 -16.48 -1.64 3.18
N THR A 293 -16.05 -0.50 3.72
CA THR A 293 -14.63 -0.24 4.02
C THR A 293 -14.19 -1.08 5.24
N PRO A 294 -13.18 -1.96 5.10
CA PRO A 294 -12.74 -2.83 6.20
C PRO A 294 -12.15 -2.01 7.35
N THR A 295 -12.65 -2.24 8.57
CA THR A 295 -12.16 -1.56 9.78
C THR A 295 -10.90 -2.22 10.38
N ARG A 296 -10.62 -3.46 9.99
CA ARG A 296 -9.42 -4.21 10.39
C ARG A 296 -8.22 -3.84 9.53
N HIS A 297 -7.02 -3.89 10.12
CA HIS A 297 -5.80 -3.65 9.35
C HIS A 297 -5.62 -4.77 8.32
N ILE A 298 -5.12 -4.45 7.12
CA ILE A 298 -5.03 -5.46 6.06
C ILE A 298 -4.11 -6.62 6.46
N LEU A 299 -3.11 -6.37 7.30
CA LEU A 299 -2.22 -7.41 7.85
C LEU A 299 -2.83 -8.28 8.95
N ASP A 300 -4.02 -7.93 9.45
CA ASP A 300 -4.66 -8.71 10.52
C ASP A 300 -5.29 -10.00 9.99
N SER A 301 -5.61 -10.04 8.69
CA SER A 301 -6.16 -11.21 8.00
C SER A 301 -5.10 -12.05 7.29
N LEU A 302 -5.30 -13.37 7.37
CA LEU A 302 -4.44 -14.42 6.82
C LEU A 302 -4.39 -14.43 5.30
N GLU A 303 -5.53 -14.16 4.65
CA GLU A 303 -5.66 -14.22 3.18
C GLU A 303 -5.08 -12.98 2.50
N ASN A 304 -4.89 -11.91 3.28
CA ASN A 304 -4.38 -10.66 2.80
C ASN A 304 -2.86 -10.64 2.63
N VAL A 305 -2.12 -11.56 3.27
CA VAL A 305 -0.64 -11.57 3.17
C VAL A 305 -0.17 -12.00 1.78
N ASP A 306 -0.80 -13.03 1.19
CA ASP A 306 -0.55 -13.46 -0.20
C ASP A 306 -0.83 -12.30 -1.18
N THR A 307 -1.98 -11.65 -1.00
CA THR A 307 -2.42 -10.50 -1.80
C THR A 307 -1.48 -9.29 -1.65
N VAL A 308 -1.00 -9.00 -0.43
CA VAL A 308 -0.02 -7.93 -0.17
C VAL A 308 1.33 -8.25 -0.83
N TYR A 309 1.74 -9.52 -0.85
CA TYR A 309 2.97 -9.95 -1.53
C TYR A 309 2.88 -9.77 -3.05
N GLU A 310 1.75 -10.13 -3.65
CA GLU A 310 1.47 -9.90 -5.07
C GLU A 310 1.52 -8.39 -5.41
N ALA A 311 0.79 -7.57 -4.65
CA ALA A 311 0.80 -6.12 -4.82
C ALA A 311 2.18 -5.50 -4.64
N TRP A 312 2.97 -6.02 -3.69
CA TRP A 312 4.33 -5.57 -3.43
C TRP A 312 5.25 -5.87 -4.61
N ILE A 313 5.20 -7.07 -5.20
CA ILE A 313 5.97 -7.42 -6.40
C ILE A 313 5.61 -6.47 -7.55
N PHE A 314 4.31 -6.21 -7.78
CA PHE A 314 3.86 -5.30 -8.84
C PHE A 314 4.49 -3.92 -8.69
N LEU A 315 4.45 -3.33 -7.49
CA LEU A 315 5.01 -2.00 -7.27
C LEU A 315 6.54 -1.96 -7.22
N GLU A 316 7.20 -3.03 -6.81
CA GLU A 316 8.66 -3.15 -6.94
C GLU A 316 9.07 -3.17 -8.42
N PHE A 317 8.27 -3.78 -9.29
CA PHE A 317 8.50 -3.70 -10.74
C PHE A 317 8.22 -2.31 -11.31
N VAL A 318 7.19 -1.61 -10.83
CA VAL A 318 6.94 -0.20 -11.18
C VAL A 318 8.13 0.69 -10.77
N GLU A 319 8.64 0.52 -9.55
CA GLU A 319 9.81 1.24 -9.06
C GLU A 319 11.04 0.95 -9.93
N PHE A 320 11.28 -0.32 -10.26
CA PHE A 320 12.37 -0.71 -11.15
C PHE A 320 12.28 -0.01 -12.52
N LEU A 321 11.10 0.01 -13.14
CA LEU A 321 10.89 0.71 -14.42
C LEU A 321 11.08 2.22 -14.29
N HIS A 322 10.66 2.81 -13.16
CA HIS A 322 10.84 4.22 -12.89
C HIS A 322 12.32 4.59 -12.72
N GLU A 323 13.08 3.82 -11.94
CA GLU A 323 14.53 4.01 -11.75
C GLU A 323 15.33 3.84 -13.05
N LYS A 324 14.80 3.07 -14.00
CA LYS A 324 15.37 2.91 -15.35
C LYS A 324 14.89 3.97 -16.35
N GLU A 325 14.04 4.90 -15.93
CA GLU A 325 13.41 5.92 -16.79
C GLU A 325 12.60 5.32 -17.96
N LEU A 326 12.07 4.10 -17.78
CA LEU A 326 11.28 3.39 -18.79
C LEU A 326 9.77 3.51 -18.56
N LEU A 327 9.34 3.87 -17.34
CA LEU A 327 7.93 3.95 -16.97
C LEU A 327 7.23 5.11 -17.70
N ILE A 328 6.27 4.79 -18.57
CA ILE A 328 5.42 5.77 -19.27
C ILE A 328 4.19 6.11 -18.43
N ASN A 329 3.50 5.08 -17.94
CA ASN A 329 2.20 5.24 -17.31
C ASN A 329 2.00 4.23 -16.19
N LEU A 330 1.28 4.65 -15.16
CA LEU A 330 0.83 3.81 -14.07
C LEU A 330 -0.64 4.11 -13.85
N LYS A 331 -1.46 3.07 -13.82
CA LYS A 331 -2.86 3.15 -13.42
C LYS A 331 -3.05 2.28 -12.20
N LEU A 332 -3.49 2.91 -11.11
CA LEU A 332 -3.95 2.22 -9.91
C LEU A 332 -5.48 2.01 -9.97
N GLY A 333 -6.00 1.11 -9.14
CA GLY A 333 -7.44 0.83 -9.02
C GLY A 333 -7.79 -0.62 -9.36
N ASP A 334 -9.03 -0.84 -9.81
CA ASP A 334 -9.60 -2.17 -10.04
C ASP A 334 -8.94 -2.96 -11.18
N LYS A 335 -8.35 -2.23 -12.13
CA LYS A 335 -7.63 -2.77 -13.30
C LYS A 335 -6.25 -2.13 -13.34
N ALA A 336 -5.45 -2.42 -12.32
CA ALA A 336 -4.14 -1.81 -12.19
C ALA A 336 -3.17 -2.33 -13.25
N TYR A 337 -2.35 -1.43 -13.78
CA TYR A 337 -1.29 -1.77 -14.75
C TYR A 337 -0.20 -0.69 -14.76
N CYS A 338 0.98 -1.05 -15.24
CA CYS A 338 1.99 -0.10 -15.65
C CYS A 338 2.36 -0.29 -17.12
N GLN A 339 2.86 0.76 -17.77
CA GLN A 339 3.30 0.76 -19.15
C GLN A 339 4.72 1.26 -19.26
N PHE A 340 5.52 0.60 -20.08
CA PHE A 340 6.88 1.02 -20.39
C PHE A 340 7.17 0.91 -21.88
N GLU A 341 8.10 1.74 -22.38
CA GLU A 341 8.52 1.72 -23.78
C GLU A 341 9.75 0.84 -23.96
N TYR A 342 9.74 0.01 -25.00
CA TYR A 342 10.93 -0.70 -25.44
C TYR A 342 10.95 -0.79 -26.96
N GLN A 343 11.99 -0.24 -27.59
CA GLN A 343 12.16 -0.21 -29.05
C GLN A 343 10.94 0.37 -29.81
N GLY A 344 10.30 1.41 -29.28
CA GLY A 344 9.13 2.05 -29.89
C GLY A 344 7.79 1.33 -29.65
N LEU A 345 7.81 0.21 -28.93
CA LEU A 345 6.60 -0.53 -28.54
C LEU A 345 6.24 -0.27 -27.09
N ILE A 346 4.94 -0.14 -26.82
CA ILE A 346 4.39 0.04 -25.48
C ILE A 346 4.02 -1.32 -24.93
N VAL A 347 4.76 -1.75 -23.91
CA VAL A 347 4.45 -2.96 -23.15
C VAL A 347 3.55 -2.58 -21.99
N THR A 348 2.44 -3.29 -21.81
CA THR A 348 1.55 -3.15 -20.65
C THR A 348 1.72 -4.34 -19.72
N PHE A 349 2.08 -4.08 -18.46
CA PHE A 349 2.18 -5.07 -17.39
C PHE A 349 0.97 -4.96 -16.48
N TRP A 350 0.06 -5.93 -16.58
CA TRP A 350 -1.21 -5.97 -15.88
C TRP A 350 -1.12 -6.67 -14.52
N TYR A 351 -1.85 -6.16 -13.54
CA TYR A 351 -2.11 -6.80 -12.26
C TYR A 351 -3.48 -7.50 -12.28
N GLU A 352 -3.51 -8.81 -12.01
CA GLU A 352 -4.71 -9.66 -11.93
C GLU A 352 -5.70 -9.53 -13.11
N LYS A 353 -5.20 -9.45 -14.35
CA LYS A 353 -6.06 -9.39 -15.55
C LYS A 353 -6.78 -10.72 -15.75
N THR A 354 -8.11 -10.66 -15.85
CA THR A 354 -8.94 -11.81 -16.22
C THR A 354 -8.95 -12.01 -17.72
N PHE A 355 -8.80 -13.26 -18.14
CA PHE A 355 -8.92 -13.71 -19.52
C PHE A 355 -10.08 -14.71 -19.61
N SER A 356 -11.09 -14.34 -20.38
CA SER A 356 -12.27 -15.18 -20.60
C SER A 356 -12.34 -15.68 -22.04
N ARG A 357 -13.04 -16.81 -22.23
CA ARG A 357 -13.31 -17.35 -23.57
C ARG A 357 -14.16 -16.38 -24.42
N ILE A 358 -15.02 -15.61 -23.78
CA ILE A 358 -15.94 -14.67 -24.44
C ILE A 358 -15.18 -13.54 -25.14
N GLU A 359 -14.04 -13.14 -24.57
CA GLU A 359 -13.17 -12.10 -25.13
C GLU A 359 -12.15 -12.65 -26.14
N GLY A 360 -12.19 -13.95 -26.46
CA GLY A 360 -11.34 -14.56 -27.48
C GLY A 360 -9.89 -14.81 -27.08
N HIS A 361 -9.51 -14.51 -25.84
CA HIS A 361 -8.13 -14.65 -25.34
C HIS A 361 -7.82 -16.00 -24.68
N GLY A 362 -8.82 -16.86 -24.43
CA GLY A 362 -8.65 -18.15 -23.76
C GLY A 362 -9.40 -19.30 -24.44
N TRP A 363 -8.79 -20.49 -24.48
CA TRP A 363 -9.30 -21.62 -25.27
C TRP A 363 -10.38 -22.43 -24.54
N ILE A 364 -10.35 -22.52 -23.20
CA ILE A 364 -11.22 -23.45 -22.43
C ILE A 364 -11.79 -22.82 -21.13
N LEU A 365 -10.95 -22.27 -20.26
CA LEU A 365 -11.34 -21.78 -18.92
C LEU A 365 -11.02 -20.31 -18.74
N GLU A 366 -11.77 -19.66 -17.82
CA GLU A 366 -11.41 -18.34 -17.31
C GLU A 366 -10.12 -18.46 -16.48
N HIS A 367 -9.14 -17.61 -16.79
CA HIS A 367 -7.88 -17.55 -16.06
C HIS A 367 -7.60 -16.13 -15.60
N ARG A 368 -7.05 -16.03 -14.40
CA ARG A 368 -6.65 -14.77 -13.78
C ARG A 368 -5.25 -14.95 -13.17
N PRO A 369 -4.19 -14.85 -13.99
CA PRO A 369 -2.83 -14.84 -13.47
C PRO A 369 -2.57 -13.58 -12.65
N ASP A 370 -1.65 -13.66 -11.69
CA ASP A 370 -1.34 -12.52 -10.82
C ASP A 370 -0.75 -11.35 -11.62
N PHE A 371 0.12 -11.65 -12.62
CA PHE A 371 0.60 -10.64 -13.56
C PHE A 371 0.66 -11.14 -15.01
N THR A 372 0.50 -10.20 -15.96
CA THR A 372 0.61 -10.51 -17.39
C THR A 372 1.26 -9.35 -18.15
N ALA A 373 2.29 -9.65 -18.93
CA ALA A 373 2.92 -8.69 -19.83
C ALA A 373 2.35 -8.84 -21.25
N MET A 374 1.95 -7.72 -21.85
CA MET A 374 1.32 -7.71 -23.17
C MET A 374 1.86 -6.56 -24.03
N VAL A 375 1.88 -6.77 -25.34
CA VAL A 375 1.96 -5.69 -26.35
C VAL A 375 0.68 -5.79 -27.16
N ASP A 376 -0.09 -4.70 -27.20
CA ASP A 376 -1.46 -4.69 -27.72
C ASP A 376 -2.30 -5.82 -27.08
N ASP A 377 -2.72 -6.81 -27.87
CA ASP A 377 -3.49 -7.97 -27.43
C ASP A 377 -2.65 -9.27 -27.33
N GLU A 378 -1.35 -9.21 -27.64
CA GLU A 378 -0.45 -10.37 -27.59
C GLU A 378 0.15 -10.56 -26.19
N ILE A 379 0.06 -11.79 -25.65
CA ILE A 379 0.59 -12.13 -24.33
C ILE A 379 2.05 -12.56 -24.43
N LEU A 380 2.96 -11.70 -23.96
CA LEU A 380 4.39 -11.96 -23.98
C LEU A 380 4.82 -12.91 -22.87
N ALA A 381 4.26 -12.76 -21.66
CA ALA A 381 4.67 -13.52 -20.50
C ALA A 381 3.59 -13.49 -19.40
N ILE A 382 3.49 -14.60 -18.67
CA ILE A 382 2.59 -14.75 -17.52
C ILE A 382 3.40 -14.99 -16.26
N PHE A 383 2.94 -14.40 -15.16
CA PHE A 383 3.60 -14.51 -13.86
C PHE A 383 2.56 -14.81 -12.77
N ASP A 384 2.95 -15.65 -11.80
CA ASP A 384 2.09 -16.02 -10.68
C ASP A 384 2.97 -16.04 -9.42
N ALA A 385 2.63 -15.23 -8.42
CA ALA A 385 3.36 -15.12 -7.17
C ALA A 385 2.79 -16.05 -6.12
N LYS A 386 3.68 -16.63 -5.32
CA LYS A 386 3.33 -17.61 -4.30
C LYS A 386 4.14 -17.31 -3.05
N ASN A 387 3.47 -16.77 -2.04
CA ASN A 387 4.09 -16.45 -0.77
C ASN A 387 4.22 -17.70 0.12
N TYR A 388 5.08 -18.64 -0.30
CA TYR A 388 5.36 -19.88 0.41
C TYR A 388 6.69 -19.73 1.15
N SER A 389 6.65 -19.60 2.48
CA SER A 389 7.84 -19.44 3.33
C SER A 389 8.82 -20.62 3.22
N LYS A 390 8.31 -21.84 3.00
CA LYS A 390 9.09 -23.04 2.67
C LYS A 390 8.39 -23.82 1.56
N ALA A 391 9.08 -23.96 0.44
CA ALA A 391 8.57 -24.65 -0.73
C ALA A 391 8.70 -26.17 -0.52
N SER A 392 7.64 -26.82 -0.01
CA SER A 392 7.57 -28.29 -0.08
C SER A 392 7.47 -28.70 -1.56
N SER A 393 8.06 -29.85 -1.91
CA SER A 393 8.11 -30.31 -3.31
C SER A 393 6.72 -30.44 -3.95
N GLY A 394 5.69 -30.77 -3.17
CA GLY A 394 4.30 -30.85 -3.62
C GLY A 394 3.70 -29.50 -4.02
N PHE A 395 3.92 -28.45 -3.23
CA PHE A 395 3.38 -27.12 -3.56
C PHE A 395 4.05 -26.50 -4.80
N ILE A 396 5.35 -26.77 -5.00
CA ILE A 396 6.05 -26.36 -6.22
C ILE A 396 5.43 -27.07 -7.43
N SER A 397 5.25 -28.40 -7.37
CA SER A 397 4.69 -29.13 -8.51
C SER A 397 3.27 -28.67 -8.86
N ASP A 398 2.44 -28.35 -7.88
CA ASP A 398 1.08 -27.86 -8.12
C ASP A 398 1.10 -26.47 -8.77
N SER A 399 1.98 -25.59 -8.30
CA SER A 399 2.16 -24.25 -8.89
C SER A 399 2.69 -24.33 -10.34
N GLN A 400 3.63 -25.26 -10.60
CA GLN A 400 4.15 -25.52 -11.95
C GLN A 400 3.05 -26.03 -12.89
N ASN A 401 2.23 -26.98 -12.43
CA ASN A 401 1.10 -27.48 -13.21
C ASN A 401 0.07 -26.38 -13.52
N LYS A 402 -0.23 -25.52 -12.52
CA LYS A 402 -1.09 -24.34 -12.70
C LYS A 402 -0.53 -23.38 -13.76
N MET A 403 0.77 -23.06 -13.67
CA MET A 403 1.43 -22.19 -14.65
C MET A 403 1.42 -22.79 -16.05
N LEU A 404 1.72 -24.08 -16.20
CA LEU A 404 1.66 -24.75 -17.50
C LEU A 404 0.24 -24.74 -18.08
N SER A 405 -0.79 -24.85 -17.23
CA SER A 405 -2.19 -24.67 -17.67
C SER A 405 -2.44 -23.25 -18.18
N TYR A 406 -1.94 -22.22 -17.50
CA TYR A 406 -2.03 -20.84 -17.98
C TYR A 406 -1.34 -20.66 -19.32
N MET A 407 -0.09 -21.12 -19.44
CA MET A 407 0.69 -21.02 -20.67
C MET A 407 -0.01 -21.68 -21.86
N ASN A 408 -0.61 -22.86 -21.64
CA ASN A 408 -1.34 -23.58 -22.68
C ASN A 408 -2.67 -22.90 -23.06
N ASN A 409 -3.44 -22.42 -22.09
CA ASN A 409 -4.77 -21.85 -22.36
C ASN A 409 -4.70 -20.41 -22.91
N LEU A 410 -3.61 -19.69 -22.62
CA LEU A 410 -3.37 -18.31 -23.05
C LEU A 410 -2.34 -18.21 -24.18
N ASP A 411 -1.94 -19.35 -24.75
CA ASP A 411 -1.04 -19.48 -25.90
C ASP A 411 0.26 -18.66 -25.77
N THR A 412 0.93 -18.79 -24.62
CA THR A 412 2.22 -18.12 -24.38
C THR A 412 3.35 -19.13 -24.16
N ASN A 413 4.54 -18.75 -24.61
CA ASN A 413 5.74 -19.59 -24.49
C ASN A 413 6.52 -19.35 -23.18
N TYR A 414 6.07 -18.43 -22.31
CA TYR A 414 6.74 -18.14 -21.04
C TYR A 414 5.82 -17.95 -19.86
N GLY A 415 6.16 -18.67 -18.79
CA GLY A 415 5.54 -18.55 -17.49
C GLY A 415 6.61 -18.42 -16.41
N ALA A 416 6.37 -17.60 -15.40
CA ALA A 416 7.26 -17.48 -14.25
C ALA A 416 6.52 -17.54 -12.91
N LEU A 417 7.05 -18.33 -11.99
CA LEU A 417 6.56 -18.45 -10.63
C LEU A 417 7.46 -17.67 -9.68
N LEU A 418 6.89 -16.74 -8.92
CA LEU A 418 7.62 -15.86 -8.00
C LEU A 418 7.45 -16.35 -6.57
N TYR A 419 8.56 -16.56 -5.86
CA TYR A 419 8.55 -17.05 -4.47
C TYR A 419 9.47 -16.21 -3.58
N PRO A 420 9.20 -16.07 -2.28
CA PRO A 420 10.11 -15.37 -1.38
C PRO A 420 11.46 -16.07 -1.26
N ASN A 421 11.43 -17.40 -1.13
CA ASN A 421 12.58 -18.22 -0.74
C ASN A 421 12.90 -19.36 -1.74
N TYR A 422 12.43 -19.26 -2.99
CA TYR A 422 12.69 -20.26 -4.02
C TYR A 422 13.09 -19.61 -5.35
N PRO A 423 14.09 -20.13 -6.09
CA PRO A 423 14.93 -21.30 -5.79
C PRO A 423 15.71 -21.19 -4.47
N LYS A 424 15.91 -22.35 -3.82
CA LYS A 424 16.68 -22.45 -2.58
C LYS A 424 18.13 -22.06 -2.84
N ASN A 425 18.69 -21.23 -1.97
CA ASN A 425 20.12 -20.92 -1.94
C ASN A 425 20.81 -21.82 -0.90
N TRP A 426 22.14 -21.78 -0.85
CA TRP A 426 22.96 -22.57 0.08
C TRP A 426 22.41 -22.59 1.51
N ASP A 427 22.11 -21.41 2.04
CA ASP A 427 21.70 -21.24 3.43
C ASP A 427 20.31 -21.85 3.69
N ASP A 428 19.48 -22.01 2.66
CA ASP A 428 18.16 -22.64 2.73
C ASP A 428 18.19 -24.16 2.52
N LEU A 429 19.33 -24.72 2.10
CA LEU A 429 19.48 -26.16 1.89
C LEU A 429 19.65 -26.87 3.23
N THR A 430 19.02 -28.03 3.36
CA THR A 430 19.30 -28.96 4.45
C THR A 430 20.74 -29.44 4.38
N ARG A 431 21.29 -29.84 5.52
CA ARG A 431 22.65 -30.40 5.58
C ARG A 431 22.86 -31.55 4.59
N ASP A 432 21.85 -32.40 4.39
CA ASP A 432 21.94 -33.53 3.45
C ASP A 432 21.93 -33.05 1.99
N GLU A 433 21.11 -32.04 1.64
CA GLU A 433 21.14 -31.40 0.32
C GLU A 433 22.52 -30.73 0.06
N ARG A 434 23.05 -29.99 1.04
CA ARG A 434 24.39 -29.38 0.98
C ARG A 434 25.48 -30.44 0.80
N MET A 435 25.42 -31.54 1.58
CA MET A 435 26.34 -32.67 1.46
C MET A 435 26.31 -33.25 0.04
N GLN A 436 25.13 -33.46 -0.53
CA GLN A 436 24.99 -34.02 -1.88
C GLN A 436 25.62 -33.11 -2.93
N GLN A 437 25.37 -31.80 -2.87
CA GLN A 437 25.97 -30.84 -3.81
C GLN A 437 27.50 -30.79 -3.68
N LEU A 438 28.02 -30.74 -2.45
CA LEU A 438 29.47 -30.75 -2.20
C LEU A 438 30.14 -32.03 -2.71
N VAL A 439 29.54 -33.19 -2.45
CA VAL A 439 30.10 -34.48 -2.90
C VAL A 439 30.13 -34.56 -4.43
N LEU A 440 29.09 -34.10 -5.11
CA LEU A 440 29.06 -34.06 -6.58
C LEU A 440 30.13 -33.11 -7.14
N PHE A 441 30.24 -31.92 -6.57
CA PHE A 441 31.24 -30.94 -7.00
C PHE A 441 32.67 -31.41 -6.78
N LEU A 442 32.99 -31.84 -5.55
CA LEU A 442 34.32 -32.33 -5.19
C LEU A 442 34.71 -33.56 -6.01
N GLY A 443 33.76 -34.47 -6.27
CA GLY A 443 33.99 -35.62 -7.15
C GLY A 443 34.29 -35.22 -8.59
N SER A 444 33.66 -34.14 -9.09
CA SER A 444 33.96 -33.62 -10.43
C SER A 444 35.32 -32.91 -10.52
N LYS A 445 35.79 -32.30 -9.42
CA LYS A 445 37.06 -31.58 -9.35
C LYS A 445 38.25 -32.48 -9.06
N ASN A 446 38.04 -33.55 -8.28
CA ASN A 446 39.06 -34.50 -7.84
C ASN A 446 38.66 -35.93 -8.24
N PRO A 447 38.71 -36.29 -9.54
CA PRO A 447 38.25 -37.59 -10.02
C PRO A 447 39.07 -38.78 -9.49
N GLU A 448 40.29 -38.54 -9.01
CA GLU A 448 41.17 -39.55 -8.41
C GLU A 448 40.93 -39.76 -6.90
N ALA A 449 40.19 -38.86 -6.24
CA ALA A 449 39.91 -38.96 -4.82
C ALA A 449 38.89 -40.07 -4.53
N THR A 450 39.10 -40.81 -3.43
CA THR A 450 38.15 -41.82 -2.98
C THR A 450 36.86 -41.15 -2.47
N ASN A 451 35.74 -41.88 -2.55
CA ASN A 451 34.46 -41.42 -2.00
C ASN A 451 34.53 -41.03 -0.51
N ASN A 452 35.43 -41.66 0.25
CA ASN A 452 35.61 -41.35 1.67
C ASN A 452 36.36 -40.02 1.87
N GLU A 453 37.37 -39.73 1.05
CA GLU A 453 38.08 -38.45 1.05
C GLU A 453 37.16 -37.30 0.64
N ILE A 454 36.38 -37.48 -0.43
CA ILE A 454 35.39 -36.50 -0.89
C ILE A 454 34.36 -36.19 0.20
N LYS A 455 33.81 -37.22 0.85
CA LYS A 455 32.85 -37.04 1.96
C LYS A 455 33.48 -36.40 3.19
N SER A 456 34.75 -36.70 3.46
CA SER A 456 35.49 -36.09 4.58
C SER A 456 35.67 -34.59 4.35
N GLN A 457 36.10 -34.18 3.16
CA GLN A 457 36.23 -32.78 2.76
C GLN A 457 34.88 -32.06 2.80
N ALA A 458 33.82 -32.64 2.22
CA ALA A 458 32.48 -32.07 2.26
C ALA A 458 31.99 -31.82 3.70
N ARG A 459 32.26 -32.73 4.64
CA ARG A 459 31.86 -32.57 6.05
C ARG A 459 32.54 -31.40 6.76
N GLN A 460 33.71 -30.95 6.31
CA GLN A 460 34.43 -29.83 6.93
C GLN A 460 33.77 -28.48 6.63
N VAL A 461 33.02 -28.38 5.53
CA VAL A 461 32.47 -27.11 5.03
C VAL A 461 30.94 -27.09 4.94
N VAL A 462 30.26 -28.23 5.06
CA VAL A 462 28.80 -28.33 4.88
C VAL A 462 27.99 -27.49 5.88
N ASP A 463 28.52 -27.31 7.08
CA ASP A 463 27.84 -26.61 8.18
C ASP A 463 28.18 -25.10 8.21
N LEU A 464 28.99 -24.61 7.25
CA LEU A 464 29.30 -23.19 7.09
C LEU A 464 28.18 -22.46 6.33
N ASP A 465 27.96 -21.19 6.69
CA ASP A 465 27.11 -20.28 5.92
C ASP A 465 27.79 -19.91 4.59
N TRP A 466 27.01 -19.50 3.58
CA TRP A 466 27.55 -19.27 2.23
C TRP A 466 28.71 -18.25 2.23
N VAL A 467 28.58 -17.19 3.02
CA VAL A 467 29.59 -16.13 3.14
C VAL A 467 30.90 -16.65 3.75
N GLU A 468 30.82 -17.69 4.58
CA GLU A 468 31.96 -18.32 5.26
C GLU A 468 32.60 -19.44 4.44
N LEU A 469 31.92 -19.91 3.38
CA LEU A 469 32.49 -20.91 2.49
C LEU A 469 33.78 -20.38 1.85
N PRO A 470 34.83 -21.23 1.73
CA PRO A 470 35.98 -20.87 0.92
C PRO A 470 35.55 -20.54 -0.51
N LYS A 471 36.19 -19.53 -1.13
CA LYS A 471 35.78 -18.96 -2.43
C LYS A 471 35.59 -20.00 -3.54
N GLU A 472 36.36 -21.08 -3.52
CA GLU A 472 36.24 -22.20 -4.45
C GLU A 472 34.91 -22.97 -4.36
N TYR A 473 34.25 -22.96 -3.19
CA TYR A 473 32.94 -23.55 -2.96
C TYR A 473 31.79 -22.53 -3.10
N GLN A 474 32.06 -21.23 -3.09
CA GLN A 474 31.00 -20.24 -3.27
C GLN A 474 30.32 -20.35 -4.65
N ILE A 475 31.05 -20.86 -5.67
CA ILE A 475 30.56 -21.03 -7.04
C ILE A 475 29.45 -22.10 -7.15
N ILE A 476 29.51 -23.18 -6.36
CA ILE A 476 28.47 -24.23 -6.41
C ILE A 476 27.15 -23.81 -5.77
N ALA A 477 27.24 -22.76 -4.98
CA ALA A 477 26.24 -22.37 -4.01
C ALA A 477 25.85 -20.90 -4.20
N GLU A 478 26.27 -20.31 -5.33
CA GLU A 478 26.02 -18.92 -5.66
C GLU A 478 24.52 -18.65 -5.54
N PRO A 479 24.12 -17.60 -4.80
CA PRO A 479 22.72 -17.25 -4.64
C PRO A 479 22.09 -17.02 -6.01
N ILE A 480 21.15 -17.89 -6.38
CA ILE A 480 20.46 -17.77 -7.65
C ILE A 480 19.14 -17.04 -7.46
N ALA A 481 18.98 -15.96 -8.21
CA ALA A 481 17.71 -15.24 -8.27
C ALA A 481 16.64 -16.03 -9.05
N PHE A 482 17.03 -16.93 -9.95
CA PHE A 482 16.07 -17.67 -10.76
C PHE A 482 16.59 -19.01 -11.30
N ARG A 483 15.67 -19.88 -11.72
CA ARG A 483 15.94 -21.17 -12.36
C ARG A 483 14.98 -21.42 -13.52
N LYS A 484 15.53 -21.67 -14.73
CA LYS A 484 14.75 -21.91 -15.96
C LYS A 484 14.60 -23.41 -16.24
N PHE A 485 13.45 -23.77 -16.79
CA PHE A 485 13.10 -25.10 -17.26
C PHE A 485 12.55 -24.98 -18.68
N GLU A 486 13.24 -25.58 -19.63
CA GLU A 486 12.81 -25.62 -21.03
C GLU A 486 12.03 -26.91 -21.30
N HIS A 487 10.90 -26.78 -21.97
CA HIS A 487 10.01 -27.86 -22.35
C HIS A 487 9.81 -27.86 -23.87
N PRO A 488 10.01 -29.01 -24.56
CA PRO A 488 10.46 -30.27 -23.99
C PRO A 488 11.94 -30.25 -23.56
N VAL A 489 12.25 -30.99 -22.49
CA VAL A 489 13.64 -31.24 -22.11
C VAL A 489 14.36 -31.92 -23.28
N HIS A 490 15.57 -31.46 -23.61
CA HIS A 490 16.38 -31.99 -24.71
C HIS A 490 16.36 -33.53 -24.72
N GLY A 491 15.91 -34.12 -25.84
CA GLY A 491 15.79 -35.57 -26.01
C GLY A 491 14.46 -36.22 -25.61
N LYS A 492 13.46 -35.45 -25.16
CA LYS A 492 12.08 -35.95 -24.94
C LYS A 492 11.14 -35.40 -26.01
N LYS A 493 10.16 -36.20 -26.46
CA LYS A 493 9.09 -35.72 -27.35
C LYS A 493 8.25 -34.67 -26.63
N ALA A 494 7.98 -33.55 -27.29
CA ALA A 494 7.06 -32.54 -26.80
C ALA A 494 5.68 -33.17 -26.57
N ARG A 495 5.12 -33.00 -25.38
CA ARG A 495 3.70 -33.28 -25.11
C ARG A 495 2.79 -32.10 -25.48
N PHE A 496 3.38 -30.93 -25.73
CA PHE A 496 2.70 -29.66 -26.03
C PHE A 496 3.24 -29.06 -27.34
N HIS A 497 2.49 -28.15 -27.95
CA HIS A 497 2.71 -27.69 -29.33
C HIS A 497 3.89 -26.73 -29.54
N PHE A 498 4.57 -26.25 -28.48
CA PHE A 498 5.60 -25.20 -28.56
C PHE A 498 6.76 -25.39 -27.57
N ASP A 499 7.89 -24.72 -27.87
CA ASP A 499 9.02 -24.56 -26.95
C ASP A 499 8.60 -23.63 -25.80
N GLN A 500 8.32 -24.20 -24.63
CA GLN A 500 7.86 -23.48 -23.44
C GLN A 500 9.01 -23.29 -22.46
N THR A 501 9.12 -22.08 -21.90
CA THR A 501 10.06 -21.77 -20.83
C THR A 501 9.30 -21.48 -19.54
N LEU A 502 9.50 -22.33 -18.53
CA LEU A 502 9.02 -22.10 -17.16
C LEU A 502 10.18 -21.60 -16.31
N CYS A 503 10.00 -20.45 -15.65
CA CYS A 503 11.02 -19.88 -14.76
C CYS A 503 10.53 -19.88 -13.31
N LEU A 504 11.41 -20.16 -12.37
CA LEU A 504 11.17 -20.00 -10.93
C LEU A 504 12.05 -18.85 -10.46
N ILE A 505 11.45 -17.81 -9.89
CA ILE A 505 12.10 -16.53 -9.56
C ILE A 505 11.98 -16.26 -8.06
N ARG A 506 13.09 -15.88 -7.42
CA ARG A 506 13.16 -15.55 -6.00
C ARG A 506 12.99 -14.06 -5.76
N MET A 507 11.95 -13.66 -5.04
CA MET A 507 11.61 -12.28 -4.69
C MET A 507 11.49 -12.15 -3.16
N PRO A 508 12.63 -12.07 -2.44
CA PRO A 508 12.65 -12.05 -0.99
C PRO A 508 12.12 -10.71 -0.46
N PRO A 509 11.18 -10.70 0.51
CA PRO A 509 10.65 -9.48 1.10
C PRO A 509 11.53 -8.93 2.23
N GLU A 510 12.82 -9.30 2.33
CA GLU A 510 13.72 -8.82 3.41
C GLU A 510 14.55 -7.59 3.00
N GLN A 511 15.12 -6.89 4.00
CA GLN A 511 16.02 -5.74 3.82
C GLN A 511 17.50 -6.06 3.93
N THR A 512 17.89 -7.33 3.90
CA THR A 512 19.32 -7.67 3.89
C THR A 512 19.94 -7.28 2.55
N GLU A 513 21.24 -6.95 2.54
CA GLU A 513 21.96 -6.61 1.31
C GLU A 513 21.83 -7.72 0.25
N MET A 514 21.91 -8.97 0.68
CA MET A 514 21.71 -10.16 -0.16
C MET A 514 20.28 -10.21 -0.73
N ALA A 515 19.25 -9.98 0.07
CA ALA A 515 17.86 -9.97 -0.40
C ALA A 515 17.61 -8.85 -1.41
N ILE A 516 18.17 -7.65 -1.18
CA ILE A 516 18.08 -6.52 -2.12
C ILE A 516 18.76 -6.87 -3.44
N ASN A 517 19.96 -7.46 -3.41
CA ASN A 517 20.68 -7.88 -4.61
C ASN A 517 19.91 -8.96 -5.39
N LEU A 518 19.38 -9.98 -4.72
CA LEU A 518 18.55 -11.02 -5.33
C LEU A 518 17.28 -10.44 -5.95
N LYS A 519 16.58 -9.55 -5.24
CA LYS A 519 15.39 -8.86 -5.74
C LYS A 519 15.70 -8.08 -7.02
N ASN A 520 16.79 -7.31 -7.04
CA ASN A 520 17.19 -6.54 -8.22
C ASN A 520 17.53 -7.44 -9.42
N GLN A 521 18.20 -8.57 -9.18
CA GLN A 521 18.46 -9.58 -10.22
C GLN A 521 17.16 -10.18 -10.75
N SER A 522 16.21 -10.50 -9.88
CA SER A 522 14.89 -11.03 -10.25
C SER A 522 14.07 -10.05 -11.07
N LEU A 523 14.00 -8.78 -10.67
CA LEU A 523 13.33 -7.72 -11.44
C LEU A 523 13.96 -7.53 -12.82
N GLN A 524 15.29 -7.57 -12.89
CA GLN A 524 16.03 -7.50 -14.15
C GLN A 524 15.74 -8.71 -15.05
N GLU A 525 15.56 -9.90 -14.48
CA GLU A 525 15.22 -11.10 -15.24
C GLU A 525 13.77 -11.11 -15.72
N ILE A 526 12.82 -10.63 -14.91
CA ILE A 526 11.43 -10.38 -15.33
C ILE A 526 11.44 -9.45 -16.53
N PHE A 527 12.13 -8.31 -16.43
CA PHE A 527 12.24 -7.36 -17.53
C PHE A 527 12.84 -7.99 -18.80
N LYS A 528 13.97 -8.70 -18.68
CA LYS A 528 14.63 -9.40 -19.80
C LYS A 528 13.70 -10.44 -20.45
N ALA A 529 12.98 -11.20 -19.64
CA ALA A 529 12.06 -12.21 -20.13
C ALA A 529 10.93 -11.58 -20.95
N ILE A 530 10.41 -10.43 -20.53
CA ILE A 530 9.39 -9.69 -21.27
C ILE A 530 9.97 -9.14 -22.59
N VAL A 531 11.08 -8.39 -22.53
CA VAL A 531 11.59 -7.69 -23.73
C VAL A 531 12.17 -8.63 -24.79
N SER A 532 12.71 -9.79 -24.39
CA SER A 532 13.22 -10.80 -25.34
C SER A 532 12.13 -11.47 -26.18
N ARG A 533 10.85 -11.23 -25.85
CA ARG A 533 9.68 -11.82 -26.52
C ARG A 533 8.90 -10.82 -27.33
N ILE A 534 9.29 -9.55 -27.29
CA ILE A 534 8.68 -8.53 -28.14
C ILE A 534 8.96 -8.91 -29.60
N PRO A 535 7.92 -8.99 -30.46
CA PRO A 535 8.12 -9.26 -31.88
C PRO A 535 9.10 -8.26 -32.50
N LEU A 536 10.11 -8.76 -33.21
CA LEU A 536 11.03 -7.90 -33.93
C LEU A 536 10.26 -7.15 -35.02
N ILE A 537 10.08 -5.85 -34.86
CA ILE A 537 9.64 -4.99 -35.97
C ILE A 537 10.80 -4.99 -36.96
N ILE A 538 10.71 -5.83 -37.99
CA ILE A 538 11.51 -5.65 -39.19
C ILE A 538 10.99 -4.36 -39.80
N ASN A 539 11.67 -3.26 -39.52
CA ASN A 539 11.50 -2.05 -40.31
C ASN A 539 11.89 -2.46 -41.72
N ASP A 540 10.90 -2.71 -42.58
CA ASP A 540 11.09 -2.74 -44.02
C ASP A 540 11.73 -1.40 -44.38
N LEU A 541 13.05 -1.42 -44.51
CA LEU A 541 13.85 -0.35 -45.08
C LEU A 541 13.34 -0.16 -46.50
N LYS A 542 12.38 0.77 -46.67
CA LYS A 542 12.00 1.31 -47.97
C LYS A 542 13.05 2.27 -48.48
#